data_AF-A0A383CDL2-F1
#
_entry.id   AF-A0A383CDL2-F1
#
_cell.length_a   1.000
_cell.length_b   1.000
_cell.length_c   1.000
_cell.angle_alpha   90.00
_cell.angle_beta   90.00
_cell.angle_gamma   90.00
#
_symmetry.space_group_name_H-M   'P 1'
#
loop_
_entity.id
_entity.type
_entity.pdbx_description
1 polymer ?
#
loop_
_entity_poly.entity_id
_entity_poly.type
_entity_poly.pdbx_seq_one_letter_code
_entity_poly.pdbx_strand_id
1 'polypeptide(L)'
;MLIFGLSIILVFAFTSNVSKVIVTNYAPGMFWIMVLLVTVLGVHRSFSYEKEFDAFSLLISSPIDRGLIYLAKWISGFIFLTIMEAIVIIPFFKFLLIEYPSDLLLSVGTTLLINLAIMSVASLVS
;
A
#
# COMPACT_ATOMS: atom_id res chain seq x y z
N MET A 1 -2.78 3.95 -9.41
CA MET A 1 -2.26 3.69 -8.05
C MET A 1 -0.93 4.40 -7.85
N LEU A 2 0.12 4.07 -8.62
CA LEU A 2 1.46 4.63 -8.41
C LEU A 2 1.52 6.13 -8.58
N ILE A 3 0.99 6.64 -9.70
CA ILE A 3 0.90 8.08 -9.96
C ILE A 3 0.14 8.80 -8.84
N PHE A 4 -0.94 8.19 -8.32
CA PHE A 4 -1.71 8.76 -7.22
C PHE A 4 -0.89 8.84 -5.92
N GLY A 5 -0.15 7.78 -5.56
CA GLY A 5 0.76 7.79 -4.42
C GLY A 5 1.87 8.86 -4.57
N LEU A 6 2.45 8.98 -5.76
CA LEU A 6 3.43 10.04 -6.06
C LEU A 6 2.83 11.44 -5.97
N SER A 7 1.61 11.63 -6.46
CA SER A 7 0.90 12.91 -6.35
C SER A 7 0.70 13.31 -4.89
N ILE A 8 0.33 12.37 -4.01
CA ILE A 8 0.20 12.63 -2.56
C ILE A 8 1.54 13.13 -2.00
N ILE A 9 2.64 12.49 -2.36
CA ILE A 9 3.98 12.91 -1.92
C ILE A 9 4.34 14.29 -2.42
N LEU A 10 4.08 14.59 -3.70
CA LEU A 10 4.31 15.90 -4.29
C LEU A 10 3.51 17.00 -3.59
N VAL A 11 2.22 16.75 -3.33
CA VAL A 11 1.36 17.68 -2.59
C VAL A 11 1.94 17.93 -1.20
N PHE A 12 2.37 16.91 -0.48
CA PHE A 12 2.99 17.09 0.83
C PHE A 12 4.33 17.80 0.76
N ALA A 13 5.19 17.46 -0.19
CA ALA A 13 6.49 18.09 -0.36
C ALA A 13 6.36 19.60 -0.65
N PHE A 14 5.38 20.00 -1.46
CA PHE A 14 5.16 21.42 -1.79
C PHE A 14 4.40 22.21 -0.72
N THR A 15 3.54 21.56 0.06
CA THR A 15 2.82 22.22 1.16
C THR A 15 3.67 22.35 2.42
N SER A 16 4.68 21.49 2.57
CA SER A 16 5.60 21.48 3.71
C SER A 16 6.65 22.60 3.58
N ASN A 17 6.24 23.87 3.71
CA ASN A 17 7.16 25.02 3.82
C ASN A 17 7.62 25.27 5.28
N VAL A 18 7.70 24.19 6.06
CA VAL A 18 7.86 24.23 7.52
C VAL A 18 9.24 23.65 7.87
N SER A 19 9.84 24.11 8.99
CA SER A 19 11.14 23.64 9.49
C SER A 19 11.30 22.11 9.39
N LYS A 20 12.50 21.64 8.99
CA LYS A 20 12.84 20.21 8.82
C LYS A 20 12.40 19.35 10.02
N VAL A 21 12.51 19.90 11.24
CA VAL A 21 12.11 19.24 12.50
C VAL A 21 10.63 18.89 12.54
N ILE A 22 9.78 19.76 11.99
CA ILE A 22 8.32 19.56 11.99
C ILE A 22 7.97 18.52 10.93
N VAL A 23 8.60 18.58 9.76
CA VAL A 23 8.43 17.60 8.66
C VAL A 23 8.79 16.19 9.12
N THR A 24 9.91 16.02 9.82
CA THR A 24 10.33 14.72 10.34
C THR A 24 9.34 14.12 11.34
N ASN A 25 8.62 14.95 12.09
CA ASN A 25 7.69 14.47 13.12
C ASN A 25 6.39 13.91 12.51
N TYR A 26 5.87 14.47 11.42
CA TYR A 26 4.62 14.00 10.81
C TYR A 26 4.82 13.09 9.58
N ALA A 27 6.03 13.00 9.03
CA ALA A 27 6.32 12.19 7.85
C ALA A 27 5.91 10.71 7.97
N PRO A 28 6.10 10.01 9.12
CA PRO A 28 5.62 8.65 9.27
C PRO A 28 4.10 8.55 9.08
N GLY A 29 3.33 9.51 9.61
CA GLY A 29 1.89 9.57 9.42
C GLY A 29 1.50 9.79 7.95
N MET A 30 2.20 10.67 7.26
CA MET A 30 1.97 10.91 5.83
C MET A 30 2.26 9.69 4.97
N PHE A 31 3.34 8.97 5.27
CA PHE A 31 3.68 7.72 4.59
C PHE A 31 2.54 6.72 4.72
N TRP A 32 2.07 6.46 5.94
CA TRP A 32 0.99 5.49 6.17
C TRP A 32 -0.36 5.91 5.60
N ILE A 33 -0.71 7.20 5.64
CA ILE A 33 -1.92 7.71 4.99
C ILE A 33 -1.87 7.46 3.47
N MET A 34 -0.72 7.75 2.85
CA MET A 34 -0.51 7.50 1.43
C MET A 34 -0.66 6.01 1.11
N VAL A 35 -0.01 5.13 1.88
CA VAL A 35 -0.11 3.68 1.71
C VAL A 35 -1.55 3.21 1.81
N LEU A 36 -2.28 3.59 2.87
CA LEU A 36 -3.68 3.20 3.08
C LEU A 36 -4.59 3.64 1.93
N LEU A 37 -4.43 4.88 1.44
CA LEU A 37 -5.24 5.37 0.31
C LEU A 37 -4.92 4.61 -0.99
N VAL A 38 -3.65 4.34 -1.26
CA VAL A 38 -3.22 3.51 -2.39
C VAL A 38 -3.80 2.11 -2.27
N THR A 39 -3.84 1.55 -1.06
CA THR A 39 -4.43 0.24 -0.80
C THR A 39 -5.92 0.22 -1.12
N VAL A 40 -6.70 1.14 -0.55
CA VAL A 40 -8.16 1.19 -0.74
C VAL A 40 -8.50 1.28 -2.22
N LEU A 41 -7.81 2.15 -2.95
CA LEU A 41 -7.99 2.29 -4.40
C LEU A 41 -7.57 1.00 -5.14
N GLY A 42 -6.44 0.40 -4.76
CA GLY A 42 -5.90 -0.83 -5.36
C GLY A 42 -6.89 -1.99 -5.26
N VAL A 43 -7.40 -2.22 -4.05
CA VAL A 43 -8.37 -3.28 -3.73
C VAL A 43 -9.68 -3.02 -4.44
N HIS A 44 -10.20 -1.79 -4.40
CA HIS A 44 -11.43 -1.42 -5.10
C HIS A 44 -11.33 -1.73 -6.60
N ARG A 45 -10.21 -1.41 -7.24
CA ARG A 45 -10.00 -1.68 -8.66
C ARG A 45 -9.90 -3.18 -8.95
N SER A 46 -9.21 -3.95 -8.10
CA SER A 46 -9.16 -5.41 -8.22
C SER A 46 -10.55 -6.02 -8.17
N PHE A 47 -11.36 -5.62 -7.19
CA PHE A 47 -12.74 -6.08 -7.04
C PHE A 47 -13.65 -5.64 -8.20
N SER A 48 -13.46 -4.41 -8.71
CA SER A 48 -14.21 -3.91 -9.87
C SER A 48 -13.99 -4.80 -11.09
N TYR A 49 -12.75 -5.24 -11.34
CA TYR A 49 -12.46 -6.17 -12.44
C TYR A 49 -13.11 -7.53 -12.24
N GLU A 50 -13.06 -8.09 -11.02
CA GLU A 50 -13.74 -9.36 -10.75
C GLU A 50 -15.25 -9.28 -11.02
N LYS A 51 -15.86 -8.14 -10.69
CA LYS A 51 -17.28 -7.89 -10.96
C LYS A 51 -17.57 -7.69 -12.44
N GLU A 52 -16.75 -6.94 -13.17
CA GLU A 52 -16.93 -6.67 -14.60
C GLU A 52 -16.83 -7.94 -15.45
N PHE A 53 -15.94 -8.87 -15.09
CA PHE A 53 -15.72 -10.12 -15.81
C PHE A 53 -16.54 -11.31 -15.27
N ASP A 54 -17.48 -11.06 -14.35
CA ASP A 54 -18.25 -12.08 -13.62
C ASP A 54 -17.36 -13.19 -13.01
N ALA A 55 -16.10 -12.85 -12.69
CA ALA A 55 -15.12 -13.78 -12.13
C ALA A 55 -15.54 -14.25 -10.73
N PHE A 56 -16.34 -13.46 -10.02
CA PHE A 56 -16.86 -13.81 -8.70
C PHE A 56 -17.73 -15.08 -8.75
N SER A 57 -18.65 -15.19 -9.71
CA SER A 57 -19.52 -16.36 -9.87
C SER A 57 -18.71 -17.60 -10.29
N LEU A 58 -17.71 -17.40 -11.15
CA LEU A 58 -16.78 -18.43 -11.61
C LEU A 58 -15.88 -18.95 -10.49
N LEU A 59 -15.37 -18.07 -9.62
CA LEU A 59 -14.52 -18.45 -8.48
C LEU A 59 -15.31 -19.28 -7.46
N ILE A 60 -16.57 -18.92 -7.18
CA ILE A 60 -17.42 -19.65 -6.23
C ILE A 60 -17.83 -21.03 -6.78
N SER A 61 -18.03 -21.15 -8.10
CA SER A 61 -18.37 -22.41 -8.75
C SER A 61 -17.15 -23.29 -9.06
N SER A 62 -15.93 -22.75 -8.92
CA SER A 62 -14.70 -23.51 -9.14
C SER A 62 -14.50 -24.61 -8.10
N PRO A 63 -13.89 -25.76 -8.47
CA PRO A 63 -13.61 -26.87 -7.54
C PRO A 63 -12.36 -26.59 -6.70
N ILE A 64 -12.22 -25.37 -6.16
CA ILE A 64 -11.08 -24.92 -5.37
C ILE A 64 -11.58 -24.56 -3.97
N ASP A 65 -10.80 -24.91 -2.94
CA ASP A 65 -11.10 -24.51 -1.58
C ASP A 65 -11.11 -22.98 -1.42
N ARG A 66 -12.09 -22.45 -0.69
CA ARG A 66 -12.26 -21.00 -0.51
C ARG A 66 -11.09 -20.36 0.23
N GLY A 67 -10.42 -21.10 1.11
CA GLY A 67 -9.22 -20.66 1.81
C GLY A 67 -8.03 -20.45 0.87
N LEU A 68 -7.90 -21.28 -0.17
CA LEU A 68 -6.86 -21.10 -1.20
C LEU A 68 -7.14 -19.86 -2.06
N ILE A 69 -8.40 -19.57 -2.38
CA ILE A 69 -8.79 -18.34 -3.09
C ILE A 69 -8.43 -17.11 -2.26
N TYR A 70 -8.74 -17.14 -0.96
CA TYR A 70 -8.37 -16.07 -0.03
C TYR A 70 -6.85 -15.88 0.03
N LEU A 71 -6.08 -16.96 0.22
CA LEU A 71 -4.62 -16.91 0.28
C LEU A 71 -4.02 -16.33 -1.00
N ALA A 72 -4.54 -16.71 -2.17
CA ALA A 72 -4.07 -16.18 -3.45
C ALA A 72 -4.31 -14.68 -3.59
N LYS A 73 -5.50 -14.18 -3.19
CA LYS A 73 -5.79 -12.74 -3.16
C LYS A 73 -4.91 -12.00 -2.15
N TRP A 74 -4.73 -12.57 -0.97
CA TRP A 74 -3.91 -11.98 0.09
C TRP A 74 -2.45 -11.84 -0.33
N ILE A 75 -1.85 -12.90 -0.88
CA ILE A 75 -0.46 -12.90 -1.34
C ILE A 75 -0.29 -11.95 -2.54
N SER A 76 -1.21 -11.97 -3.50
CA SER A 76 -1.12 -11.08 -4.67
C SER A 76 -1.24 -9.61 -4.28
N GLY A 77 -2.15 -9.27 -3.36
CA GLY A 77 -2.27 -7.93 -2.77
C GLY A 77 -1.01 -7.51 -2.00
N PHE A 78 -0.43 -8.40 -1.20
CA PHE A 78 0.82 -8.16 -0.47
C PHE A 78 1.98 -7.87 -1.42
N ILE A 79 2.16 -8.66 -2.48
CA ILE A 79 3.18 -8.42 -3.50
C ILE A 79 2.94 -7.07 -4.19
N PHE A 80 1.69 -6.76 -4.52
CA PHE A 80 1.33 -5.48 -5.12
C PHE A 80 1.72 -4.29 -4.22
N LEU A 81 1.33 -4.31 -2.94
CA LEU A 81 1.64 -3.23 -2.00
C LEU A 81 3.14 -3.08 -1.75
N THR A 82 3.86 -4.19 -1.57
CA THR A 82 5.30 -4.15 -1.32
C THR A 82 6.08 -3.59 -2.50
N ILE A 83 5.73 -3.97 -3.74
CA ILE A 83 6.33 -3.38 -4.95
C ILE A 83 6.03 -1.87 -5.01
N MET A 84 4.79 -1.49 -4.74
CA MET A 84 4.36 -0.10 -4.75
C MET A 84 5.13 0.74 -3.74
N GLU A 85 5.25 0.28 -2.50
CA GLU A 85 6.04 0.95 -1.46
C GLU A 85 7.51 1.03 -1.84
N ALA A 86 8.10 -0.05 -2.39
CA ALA A 86 9.50 -0.06 -2.81
C ALA A 86 9.81 1.00 -3.88
N ILE A 87 8.86 1.27 -4.79
CA ILE A 87 9.03 2.33 -5.80
C ILE A 87 8.83 3.72 -5.18
N VAL A 88 7.90 3.84 -4.24
CA VAL A 88 7.48 5.12 -3.65
C VAL A 88 8.42 5.61 -2.54
N ILE A 89 9.16 4.72 -1.88
CA ILE A 89 10.04 5.06 -0.76
C ILE A 89 11.19 5.98 -1.18
N ILE A 90 11.76 5.78 -2.36
CA ILE A 90 12.86 6.59 -2.91
C ILE A 90 12.43 8.06 -3.09
N PRO A 91 11.36 8.37 -3.85
CA PRO A 91 10.89 9.74 -4.00
C PRO A 91 10.38 10.32 -2.66
N PHE A 92 9.79 9.51 -1.78
CA PHE A 92 9.33 9.97 -0.46
C PHE A 92 10.46 10.60 0.35
N PHE A 93 11.55 9.87 0.60
CA PHE A 93 12.68 10.39 1.37
C PHE A 93 13.39 11.55 0.66
N LYS A 94 13.51 11.47 -0.67
CA LYS A 94 14.22 12.49 -1.47
C LYS A 94 13.47 13.82 -1.54
N PHE A 95 12.15 13.79 -1.73
CA PHE A 95 11.35 15.03 -1.83
C PHE A 95 11.10 15.69 -0.47
N LEU A 96 10.95 14.92 0.61
CA LEU A 96 10.79 15.49 1.96
C LEU A 96 12.13 15.86 2.63
N LEU A 97 13.27 15.57 2.00
CA LEU A 97 14.62 15.82 2.52
C LEU A 97 14.86 15.17 3.91
N ILE A 98 14.32 13.96 4.10
CA ILE A 98 14.40 13.20 5.36
C ILE A 98 15.53 12.16 5.25
N GLU A 99 16.22 11.94 6.37
CA GLU A 99 17.27 10.91 6.48
C GLU A 99 16.65 9.51 6.61
N TYR A 100 17.32 8.51 6.04
CA TYR A 100 16.88 7.13 6.18
C TYR A 100 16.99 6.68 7.65
N PRO A 101 16.04 5.86 8.14
CA PRO A 101 16.13 5.28 9.48
C PRO A 101 17.43 4.47 9.63
N SER A 102 18.08 4.61 10.79
CA SER A 102 19.32 3.88 11.13
C SER A 102 19.12 2.37 11.16
N ASP A 103 17.96 1.92 11.65
CA ASP A 103 17.61 0.50 11.74
C ASP A 103 16.77 0.07 10.53
N LEU A 104 17.44 -0.07 9.38
CA LEU A 104 16.81 -0.50 8.13
C LEU A 104 16.05 -1.83 8.28
N LEU A 105 16.65 -2.82 8.96
CA LEU A 105 16.03 -4.13 9.14
C LEU A 105 14.69 -4.04 9.90
N LEU A 106 14.64 -3.22 10.95
CA LEU A 106 13.43 -3.05 11.75
C LEU A 106 12.37 -2.26 10.97
N SER A 107 12.77 -1.23 10.22
CA SER A 107 11.86 -0.45 9.38
C SER A 107 11.21 -1.32 8.29
N VAL A 108 11.99 -2.15 7.59
CA VAL A 108 11.48 -3.07 6.57
C VAL A 108 10.66 -4.19 7.20
N GLY A 109 11.10 -4.75 8.32
CA GLY A 109 10.34 -5.79 9.02
C GLY A 109 8.95 -5.31 9.46
N THR A 110 8.87 -4.10 10.02
CA THR A 110 7.59 -3.51 10.43
C THR A 110 6.70 -3.17 9.25
N THR A 111 7.24 -2.64 8.13
CA THR A 111 6.42 -2.33 6.95
C THR A 111 5.84 -3.58 6.31
N LEU A 112 6.62 -4.65 6.19
CA LEU A 112 6.13 -5.93 5.66
C LEU A 112 5.04 -6.52 6.54
N LEU A 113 5.19 -6.48 7.87
CA LEU A 113 4.16 -6.95 8.80
C LEU A 113 2.85 -6.14 8.68
N ILE A 114 2.96 -4.82 8.54
CA ILE A 114 1.80 -3.94 8.35
C ILE A 114 1.13 -4.24 7.01
N ASN A 115 1.87 -4.43 5.92
CA ASN A 115 1.31 -4.81 4.63
C ASN A 115 0.55 -6.15 4.67
N LEU A 116 1.08 -7.14 5.39
CA LEU A 116 0.39 -8.41 5.61
C LEU A 116 -0.95 -8.20 6.33
N ALA A 117 -0.97 -7.36 7.37
CA ALA A 117 -2.17 -7.05 8.14
C ALA A 117 -3.20 -6.24 7.34
N ILE A 118 -2.76 -5.23 6.58
CA ILE A 118 -3.66 -4.44 5.72
C ILE A 118 -4.28 -5.35 4.65
N MET A 119 -3.48 -6.22 4.06
CA MET A 119 -3.96 -7.13 3.02
C MET A 119 -4.90 -8.19 3.53
N SER A 120 -4.71 -8.68 4.76
CA SER A 120 -5.61 -9.70 5.30
C SER A 120 -7.02 -9.16 5.50
N VAL A 121 -7.14 -7.89 5.89
CA VAL A 121 -8.41 -7.19 6.01
C VAL A 121 -9.01 -6.87 4.64
N ALA A 122 -8.19 -6.38 3.71
CA ALA A 122 -8.67 -6.04 2.37
C ALA A 122 -9.23 -7.23 1.60
N SER A 123 -8.54 -8.38 1.66
CA SER A 123 -8.96 -9.59 0.96
C SER A 123 -10.22 -10.23 1.55
N LEU A 124 -10.60 -9.89 2.80
CA LEU A 124 -11.90 -10.27 3.37
C LEU A 124 -13.05 -9.43 2.83
N VAL A 125 -12.78 -8.17 2.47
CA VAL A 125 -13.79 -7.22 1.99
C VAL A 125 -14.05 -7.38 0.48
N SER A 126 -13.08 -7.91 -0.28
CA SER A 126 -13.14 -8.13 -1.74
C SER A 126 -13.53 -9.55 -2.15
#